data_AF-A0AAN7SK79-F1
#
_entry.id   AF-A0AAN7SK79-F1
#
_cell.length_a   1.000
_cell.length_b   1.000
_cell.length_c   1.000
_cell.angle_alpha   90.00
_cell.angle_beta   90.00
_cell.angle_gamma   90.00
#
_symmetry.space_group_name_H-M   'P 1'
#
loop_
_entity.id
_entity.type
_entity.pdbx_description
1 polymer ?
#
loop_
_entity_poly.entity_id
_entity_poly.type
_entity_poly.pdbx_seq_one_letter_code
_entity_poly.pdbx_strand_id
1 'polypeptide(L)'
;MKLSSCLKTGLCNSPGTSLYFHNIYQVQYNQPINFGLLTMSQRQQVVTLYKTLLHLGKDWPAGYELFRTKLHKAFIKNKDVTDPEKIQKLITHGEYIVKEIEALYMLKKYRTLKRRYYQ
;
A
#
# COMPACT_ATOMS: atom_id res chain seq x y z
N MET A 1 -43.68 -18.43 43.50
CA MET A 1 -42.71 -18.53 44.62
C MET A 1 -41.65 -19.53 44.16
N LYS A 2 -40.34 -19.27 44.08
CA LYS A 2 -39.44 -18.26 44.63
C LYS A 2 -38.35 -17.98 43.58
N LEU A 3 -38.07 -16.70 43.38
CA LEU A 3 -36.77 -16.21 42.93
C LEU A 3 -35.80 -16.29 44.12
N SER A 4 -34.63 -16.89 43.93
CA SER A 4 -33.34 -16.65 44.63
C SER A 4 -32.41 -17.82 44.26
N SER A 5 -31.12 -17.74 44.01
CA SER A 5 -30.11 -16.68 44.09
C SER A 5 -28.79 -17.41 43.82
N CYS A 6 -28.00 -17.01 42.83
CA CYS A 6 -26.57 -17.30 42.86
C CYS A 6 -25.83 -16.29 41.99
N LEU A 7 -25.27 -15.30 42.68
CA LEU A 7 -24.23 -14.42 42.20
C LEU A 7 -22.94 -15.21 41.96
N LYS A 8 -22.15 -14.68 41.02
CA LYS A 8 -20.71 -14.82 40.84
C LYS A 8 -20.17 -16.02 40.06
N THR A 9 -19.70 -15.64 38.87
CA THR A 9 -18.39 -15.99 38.28
C THR A 9 -18.13 -17.45 37.96
N GLY A 10 -17.97 -17.72 36.67
CA GLY A 10 -17.01 -18.71 36.20
C GLY A 10 -17.60 -19.82 35.35
N LEU A 11 -17.22 -19.80 34.08
CA LEU A 11 -16.81 -20.99 33.33
C LEU A 11 -17.86 -22.10 33.18
N CYS A 12 -18.66 -22.00 32.12
CA CYS A 12 -19.22 -23.18 31.47
C CYS A 12 -19.12 -22.99 29.95
N ASN A 13 -17.93 -23.21 29.40
CA ASN A 13 -17.75 -23.52 27.98
C ASN A 13 -16.95 -24.81 27.89
N SER A 14 -17.59 -25.84 27.37
CA SER A 14 -16.98 -27.11 26.98
C SER A 14 -17.71 -27.58 25.72
N PRO A 15 -17.12 -28.41 24.86
CA PRO A 15 -15.78 -28.29 24.26
C PRO A 15 -15.89 -28.40 22.72
N GLY A 16 -15.05 -27.71 21.95
CA GLY A 16 -15.02 -27.99 20.51
C GLY A 16 -14.51 -26.93 19.54
N THR A 17 -13.75 -25.93 19.96
CA THR A 17 -12.99 -25.08 19.04
C THR A 17 -11.55 -24.95 19.49
N SER A 18 -10.89 -26.11 19.52
CA SER A 18 -9.46 -26.22 19.73
C SER A 18 -8.73 -25.94 18.41
N LEU A 19 -7.97 -24.85 18.41
CA LEU A 19 -6.82 -24.57 17.56
C LEU A 19 -7.16 -24.38 16.08
N TYR A 20 -7.34 -23.14 15.66
CA TYR A 20 -6.50 -22.42 14.69
C TYR A 20 -7.13 -21.02 14.54
N PHE A 21 -6.31 -20.01 14.23
CA PHE A 21 -6.67 -18.61 14.07
C PHE A 21 -6.75 -17.74 15.34
N HIS A 22 -5.79 -17.91 16.26
CA HIS A 22 -5.25 -16.71 16.88
C HIS A 22 -4.32 -16.02 15.87
N ASN A 23 -4.65 -14.77 15.55
CA ASN A 23 -3.75 -13.72 15.06
C ASN A 23 -3.03 -13.97 13.73
N ILE A 24 -3.74 -13.78 12.61
CA ILE A 24 -3.10 -13.47 11.30
C ILE A 24 -3.44 -12.05 10.80
N TYR A 25 -3.97 -11.20 11.69
CA TYR A 25 -4.11 -9.77 11.42
C TYR A 25 -3.32 -8.95 12.45
N GLN A 26 -2.06 -9.34 12.69
CA GLN A 26 -1.06 -8.30 12.89
C GLN A 26 -0.70 -7.75 11.52
N VAL A 27 -1.51 -6.80 11.06
CA VAL A 27 -1.17 -5.93 9.95
C VAL A 27 -0.08 -5.00 10.45
N GLN A 28 1.16 -5.50 10.42
CA GLN A 28 2.36 -4.67 10.39
C GLN A 28 2.36 -3.88 9.07
N TYR A 29 1.62 -2.78 9.05
CA TYR A 29 2.02 -1.59 8.30
C TYR A 29 2.41 -0.49 9.30
N ASN A 30 3.18 -0.87 10.32
CA ASN A 30 4.17 0.04 10.87
C ASN A 30 5.51 -0.37 10.27
N GLN A 31 6.08 0.58 9.55
CA GLN A 31 7.27 0.50 8.72
C GLN A 31 8.44 -0.21 9.43
N PRO A 32 9.20 -1.04 8.72
CA PRO A 32 10.56 -0.58 8.42
C PRO A 32 10.61 -0.18 6.97
N ILE A 33 10.62 1.14 6.76
CA ILE A 33 11.22 1.73 5.59
C ILE A 33 12.57 1.03 5.48
N ASN A 34 12.80 0.31 4.37
CA ASN A 34 14.02 -0.44 4.13
C ASN A 34 15.22 0.34 4.69
N PHE A 35 15.84 -0.17 5.75
CA PHE A 35 16.97 0.42 6.48
C PHE A 35 18.27 0.38 5.64
N GLY A 36 18.16 0.46 4.31
CA GLY A 36 19.23 0.82 3.38
C GLY A 36 19.18 2.30 2.98
N LEU A 37 18.27 3.09 3.56
CA LEU A 37 17.99 4.48 3.19
C LEU A 37 18.83 5.53 3.91
N LEU A 38 19.80 5.15 4.75
CA LEU A 38 20.58 6.15 5.50
C LEU A 38 21.63 6.91 4.67
N THR A 39 21.88 6.54 3.42
CA THR A 39 22.74 7.33 2.50
C THR A 39 22.39 7.15 1.02
N MET A 40 21.10 7.02 0.65
CA MET A 40 20.75 6.99 -0.77
C MET A 40 20.93 8.39 -1.39
N SER A 41 21.80 8.50 -2.39
CA SER A 41 21.94 9.70 -3.21
C SER A 41 20.59 10.06 -3.85
N GLN A 42 20.30 11.36 -4.02
CA GLN A 42 19.12 11.82 -4.74
C GLN A 42 18.97 11.15 -6.11
N ARG A 43 20.08 10.83 -6.79
CA ARG A 43 20.06 10.09 -8.05
C ARG A 43 19.50 8.68 -7.89
N GLN A 44 19.89 7.96 -6.83
CA GLN A 44 19.41 6.60 -6.56
C GLN A 44 17.92 6.61 -6.22
N GLN A 45 17.45 7.61 -5.47
CA GLN A 45 16.04 7.80 -5.17
C GLN A 45 15.22 7.99 -6.46
N VAL A 46 15.66 8.88 -7.35
CA VAL A 46 15.02 9.11 -8.65
C VAL A 46 14.97 7.84 -9.51
N VAL A 47 16.07 7.08 -9.58
CA VAL A 47 16.13 5.83 -10.35
C VAL A 47 15.18 4.77 -9.78
N THR A 48 15.12 4.67 -8.46
CA THR A 48 14.22 3.75 -7.77
C THR A 48 12.77 4.11 -8.05
N LEU A 49 12.42 5.38 -7.87
CA LEU A 49 11.09 5.91 -8.16
C LEU A 49 10.66 5.62 -9.60
N TYR A 50 11.56 5.84 -10.58
CA TYR A 50 11.29 5.55 -11.99
C TYR A 50 10.99 4.06 -12.24
N LYS A 51 11.76 3.16 -11.64
CA LYS A 51 11.54 1.70 -11.75
C LYS A 51 10.23 1.27 -11.09
N THR A 52 9.93 1.79 -9.91
CA THR A 52 8.68 1.51 -9.19
C THR A 52 7.47 1.94 -10.00
N LEU A 53 7.47 3.17 -10.53
CA LEU A 53 6.38 3.65 -11.37
C LEU A 53 6.22 2.83 -12.66
N LEU A 54 7.31 2.41 -13.31
CA LEU A 54 7.22 1.51 -14.47
C LEU A 54 6.64 0.14 -14.13
N HIS A 55 6.88 -0.37 -12.92
CA HIS A 55 6.29 -1.62 -12.47
C HIS A 55 4.76 -1.47 -12.29
N LEU A 56 4.33 -0.42 -11.59
CA LEU A 56 2.91 -0.13 -11.35
C LEU A 56 2.13 0.19 -12.63
N GLY A 57 2.80 0.80 -13.62
CA GLY A 57 2.18 1.15 -14.90
C GLY A 57 1.81 -0.03 -15.80
N LYS A 58 2.20 -1.27 -15.49
CA LYS A 58 1.91 -2.45 -16.33
C LYS A 58 0.42 -2.75 -16.46
N ASP A 59 -0.33 -2.54 -15.38
CA ASP A 59 -1.78 -2.80 -15.32
C ASP A 59 -2.63 -1.55 -15.68
N TRP A 60 -2.01 -0.55 -16.30
CA TRP A 60 -2.68 0.70 -16.65
C TRP A 60 -3.75 0.47 -17.73
N PRO A 61 -5.00 0.95 -17.52
CA PRO A 61 -6.12 0.62 -18.41
C PRO A 61 -5.97 1.13 -19.85
N ALA A 62 -5.23 2.23 -20.06
CA ALA A 62 -4.97 2.77 -21.40
C ALA A 62 -3.76 2.12 -22.11
N GLY A 63 -3.13 1.13 -21.49
CA GLY A 63 -1.95 0.44 -22.02
C GLY A 63 -0.62 0.95 -21.46
N TYR A 64 0.33 0.04 -21.38
CA TYR A 64 1.66 0.26 -20.79
C TYR A 64 2.49 1.29 -21.55
N GLU A 65 2.45 1.27 -22.89
CA GLU A 65 3.29 2.13 -23.73
C GLU A 65 2.94 3.62 -23.60
N LEU A 66 1.64 3.94 -23.49
CA LEU A 66 1.18 5.30 -23.25
C LEU A 66 1.63 5.82 -21.88
N PHE A 67 1.52 4.97 -20.85
CA PHE A 67 1.98 5.31 -19.50
C PHE A 67 3.50 5.54 -19.48
N ARG A 68 4.28 4.60 -20.04
CA ARG A 68 5.72 4.70 -20.16
C ARG A 68 6.15 5.98 -20.88
N THR A 69 5.52 6.32 -21.99
CA THR A 69 5.83 7.52 -22.76
C THR A 69 5.54 8.79 -21.97
N LYS A 70 4.39 8.87 -21.28
CA LYS A 70 4.03 10.02 -20.44
C LYS A 70 4.98 10.18 -19.26
N LEU A 71 5.30 9.08 -18.59
CA LEU A 71 6.25 9.05 -17.49
C LEU A 71 7.62 9.53 -17.97
N HIS A 72 8.15 8.95 -19.04
CA HIS A 72 9.45 9.35 -19.59
C HIS A 72 9.49 10.84 -19.95
N LYS A 73 8.45 11.37 -20.61
CA LYS A 73 8.34 12.81 -20.91
C LYS A 73 8.40 13.68 -19.65
N ALA A 74 7.76 13.27 -18.55
CA ALA A 74 7.79 14.02 -17.29
C ALA A 74 9.18 14.06 -16.66
N PHE A 75 9.93 12.95 -16.68
CA PHE A 75 11.31 12.91 -16.18
C PHE A 75 12.27 13.71 -17.06
N ILE A 76 12.14 13.62 -18.39
CA ILE A 76 12.95 14.41 -19.34
C ILE A 76 12.72 15.90 -19.17
N LYS A 77 11.48 16.33 -18.91
CA LYS A 77 11.16 17.75 -18.65
C LYS A 77 11.92 18.33 -17.45
N ASN A 78 12.23 17.49 -16.45
CA ASN A 78 12.90 17.91 -15.20
C ASN A 78 14.39 17.55 -15.16
N LYS A 79 14.99 17.10 -16.27
CA LYS A 79 16.38 16.61 -16.30
C LYS A 79 17.43 17.68 -15.93
N ASP A 80 17.13 18.95 -16.21
CA ASP A 80 18.07 20.07 -16.06
C ASP A 80 17.98 20.72 -14.66
N VAL A 81 17.17 20.16 -13.75
CA VAL A 81 17.02 20.67 -12.38
C VAL A 81 18.20 20.20 -11.53
N THR A 82 19.05 21.14 -11.14
CA THR A 82 20.25 20.88 -10.31
C THR A 82 20.04 21.19 -8.82
N ASP A 83 19.01 21.96 -8.49
CA ASP A 83 18.75 22.40 -7.13
C ASP A 83 18.27 21.24 -6.23
N PRO A 84 18.93 20.96 -5.10
CA PRO A 84 18.66 19.78 -4.29
C PRO A 84 17.29 19.82 -3.62
N GLU A 85 16.78 21.00 -3.23
CA GLU A 85 15.46 21.11 -2.61
C GLU A 85 14.35 20.86 -3.63
N LYS A 86 14.49 21.38 -4.86
CA LYS A 86 13.54 21.12 -5.94
C LYS A 86 13.52 19.64 -6.32
N ILE A 87 14.68 18.98 -6.39
CA ILE A 87 14.76 17.54 -6.64
C ILE A 87 13.99 16.78 -5.57
N GLN A 88 14.18 17.13 -4.30
CA GLN A 88 13.47 16.47 -3.20
C GLN A 88 11.95 16.64 -3.31
N LYS A 89 11.47 17.85 -3.62
CA LYS A 89 10.04 18.12 -3.84
C LYS A 89 9.47 17.27 -4.99
N LEU A 90 10.20 17.13 -6.09
CA LEU A 90 9.80 16.30 -7.22
C LEU A 90 9.76 14.81 -6.86
N ILE A 91 10.72 14.32 -6.07
CA ILE A 91 10.73 12.95 -5.57
C ILE A 91 9.49 12.69 -4.71
N THR A 92 9.21 13.57 -3.73
CA THR A 92 8.02 13.46 -2.87
C THR A 92 6.73 13.49 -3.68
N HIS A 93 6.65 14.32 -4.71
CA HIS A 93 5.50 14.34 -5.62
C HIS A 93 5.36 13.00 -6.38
N GLY A 94 6.45 12.40 -6.84
CA GLY A 94 6.42 11.08 -7.47
C GLY A 94 5.98 9.97 -6.52
N GLU A 95 6.42 10.01 -5.26
CA GLU A 95 5.98 9.08 -4.21
C GLU A 95 4.48 9.21 -3.91
N TYR A 96 3.93 10.42 -3.99
CA TYR A 96 2.50 10.64 -3.88
C TYR A 96 1.73 9.94 -5.01
N ILE A 97 2.19 10.09 -6.26
CA ILE A 97 1.60 9.43 -7.43
C ILE A 97 1.62 7.89 -7.29
N VAL A 98 2.70 7.33 -6.74
CA VAL A 98 2.79 5.89 -6.45
C VAL A 98 1.61 5.45 -5.56
N LYS A 99 1.38 6.17 -4.45
CA LYS A 99 0.29 5.88 -3.52
C LYS A 99 -1.09 6.03 -4.16
N GLU A 100 -1.27 7.00 -5.05
CA GLU A 100 -2.52 7.16 -5.79
C GLU A 100 -2.81 5.95 -6.69
N ILE A 101 -1.80 5.47 -7.43
CA ILE A 101 -1.95 4.30 -8.30
C ILE A 101 -2.25 3.04 -7.48
N GLU A 102 -1.57 2.85 -6.36
CA GLU A 102 -1.85 1.74 -5.43
C GLU A 102 -3.27 1.80 -4.88
N ALA A 103 -3.73 2.98 -4.46
CA ALA A 103 -5.10 3.19 -3.99
C ALA A 103 -6.14 2.87 -5.07
N LEU A 104 -5.89 3.27 -6.32
CA LEU A 104 -6.76 2.94 -7.46
C LEU A 104 -6.80 1.43 -7.72
N TYR A 105 -5.67 0.73 -7.60
CA TYR A 105 -5.61 -0.72 -7.71
C TYR A 105 -6.45 -1.40 -6.63
N MET A 106 -6.33 -0.97 -5.37
CA MET A 106 -7.13 -1.49 -4.25
C MET A 106 -8.63 -1.24 -4.45
N LEU A 107 -9.00 -0.05 -4.94
CA LEU A 107 -10.39 0.27 -5.25
C LEU A 107 -10.96 -0.62 -6.36
N LYS A 108 -10.18 -0.87 -7.43
CA LYS A 108 -10.57 -1.81 -8.50
C LYS A 108 -10.77 -3.23 -7.95
N LYS A 109 -9.87 -3.69 -7.08
CA LYS A 109 -9.96 -5.00 -6.41
C LYS A 109 -11.24 -5.09 -5.56
N TYR A 110 -11.50 -4.10 -4.72
CA TYR A 110 -12.69 -4.05 -3.86
C TYR A 110 -13.98 -4.06 -4.70
N ARG A 111 -14.09 -3.21 -5.73
CA ARG A 111 -15.25 -3.16 -6.64
C ARG A 111 -15.54 -4.52 -7.27
N THR A 112 -14.49 -5.24 -7.67
CA THR A 112 -14.61 -6.57 -8.27
C THR A 112 -15.11 -7.60 -7.26
N LEU A 113 -14.59 -7.60 -6.03
CA LEU A 113 -15.05 -8.49 -4.97
C LEU A 113 -16.50 -8.22 -4.58
N LYS A 114 -16.87 -6.94 -4.39
CA LYS A 114 -18.24 -6.56 -4.01
C LYS A 114 -19.28 -7.09 -5.00
N ARG A 115 -19.02 -7.01 -6.30
CA ARG A 115 -19.92 -7.51 -7.36
C ARG A 115 -20.11 -9.03 -7.35
N ARG A 116 -19.13 -9.79 -6.86
CA ARG A 116 -19.21 -11.26 -6.83
C ARG A 116 -19.96 -11.80 -5.62
N TYR A 117 -19.81 -11.16 -4.46
CA TYR A 117 -20.31 -11.69 -3.19
C TYR A 117 -21.66 -11.12 -2.75
N TYR A 118 -22.02 -9.92 -3.19
CA TYR A 118 -23.25 -9.22 -2.75
C TYR A 118 -24.26 -9.09 -3.91
N GLN A 119 -24.49 -10.19 -4.64
CA GLN A 119 -25.60 -10.27 -5.60
C GLN A 119 -26.94 -10.30 -4.85
#